data_AF-A0A4P0XHZ1-F1
#
_entry.id   AF-A0A4P0XHZ1-F1
#
_cell.length_a   1.000
_cell.length_b   1.000
_cell.length_c   1.000
_cell.angle_alpha   90.00
_cell.angle_beta   90.00
_cell.angle_gamma   90.00
#
_symmetry.space_group_name_H-M   'P 1'
#
loop_
_entity.id
_entity.type
_entity.pdbx_description
1 polymer ?
#
loop_
_entity_poly.entity_id
_entity_poly.type
_entity_poly.pdbx_seq_one_letter_code
_entity_poly.pdbx_strand_id
1 'polypeptide(L)'
;MTEKKAELQRGLEARHIELIALGGTIGVGLFMGAASTLKWAGPSVLLAYIIAGLFVFFIMRSMGEMLFLEPVTGSFAVYAHRYMSPFFGYLTAWSYWFMWMAVGISEITAIGVYVQFWFPEMAQWIPALIAVGLVALANLAAVRLYGEIEFWFAMIKVTTIIVMIVVGWASFSSALATAATPSVLVISPNMVVSLLAAGRAS
;
A
#
# COMPACT_ATOMS: atom_id res chain seq x y z
N MET A 1 22.73 -13.14 38.54
CA MET A 1 21.87 -14.12 37.83
C MET A 1 22.08 -13.89 36.34
N THR A 2 22.65 -14.85 35.64
CA THR A 2 22.95 -14.75 34.20
C THR A 2 21.64 -14.91 33.44
N GLU A 3 21.11 -13.82 32.88
CA GLU A 3 19.93 -13.90 32.01
C GLU A 3 20.25 -14.79 30.81
N LYS A 4 19.53 -15.91 30.72
CA LYS A 4 19.48 -16.75 29.52
C LYS A 4 18.81 -15.92 28.43
N LYS A 5 19.61 -15.30 27.57
CA LYS A 5 19.13 -14.69 26.32
C LYS A 5 18.51 -15.83 25.50
N ALA A 6 17.18 -15.89 25.45
CA ALA A 6 16.46 -16.83 24.61
C ALA A 6 16.94 -16.61 23.17
N GLU A 7 17.73 -17.53 22.66
CA GLU A 7 18.27 -17.48 21.31
C GLU A 7 17.09 -17.66 20.36
N LEU A 8 16.57 -16.56 19.83
CA LEU A 8 15.49 -16.57 18.83
C LEU A 8 15.97 -17.42 17.66
N GLN A 9 15.35 -18.58 17.46
CA GLN A 9 15.62 -19.43 16.30
C GLN A 9 15.36 -18.62 15.03
N ARG A 10 16.43 -18.20 14.35
CA ARG A 10 16.34 -17.45 13.08
C ARG A 10 15.90 -18.42 11.97
N GLY A 11 14.59 -18.61 11.87
CA GLY A 11 13.98 -19.47 10.85
C GLY A 11 13.75 -18.79 9.50
N LEU A 12 13.90 -17.46 9.40
CA LEU A 12 13.71 -16.69 8.18
C LEU A 12 15.05 -16.17 7.63
N GLU A 13 15.34 -16.49 6.38
CA GLU A 13 16.50 -15.93 5.66
C GLU A 13 16.30 -14.43 5.39
N ALA A 14 17.39 -13.69 5.19
CA ALA A 14 17.37 -12.23 5.00
C ALA A 14 16.41 -11.77 3.89
N ARG A 15 16.34 -12.51 2.77
CA ARG A 15 15.40 -12.24 1.67
C ARG A 15 13.92 -12.33 2.07
N HIS A 16 13.58 -13.24 2.99
CA HIS A 16 12.21 -13.37 3.48
C HIS A 16 11.84 -12.16 4.34
N ILE A 17 12.76 -11.71 5.19
CA ILE A 17 12.56 -10.54 6.06
C ILE A 17 12.38 -9.27 5.24
N GLU A 18 13.19 -9.07 4.19
CA GLU A 18 13.06 -7.92 3.29
C GLU A 18 11.71 -7.91 2.57
N LEU A 19 11.29 -9.04 1.99
CA LEU A 19 10.01 -9.14 1.31
C LEU A 19 8.83 -8.97 2.27
N ILE A 20 8.89 -9.51 3.48
CA ILE A 20 7.87 -9.28 4.51
C ILE A 20 7.80 -7.79 4.88
N ALA A 21 8.95 -7.12 5.05
CA ALA A 21 8.98 -5.68 5.31
C ALA A 21 8.32 -4.88 4.16
N LEU A 22 8.65 -5.20 2.91
CA LEU A 22 7.99 -4.59 1.75
C LEU A 22 6.48 -4.90 1.74
N GLY A 23 6.08 -6.15 1.98
CA GLY A 23 4.68 -6.57 2.03
C GLY A 23 3.86 -5.93 3.16
N GLY A 24 4.50 -5.62 4.28
CA GLY A 24 3.89 -4.89 5.40
C GLY A 24 3.75 -3.39 5.12
N THR A 25 4.70 -2.78 4.41
CA THR A 25 4.56 -1.38 3.97
C THR A 25 3.52 -1.21 2.85
N ILE A 26 3.38 -2.22 2.00
CA ILE A 26 2.36 -2.28 0.94
C ILE A 26 1.03 -2.73 1.55
N GLY A 27 0.24 -1.75 1.99
CA GLY A 27 -1.06 -1.98 2.61
C GLY A 27 -2.25 -1.57 1.75
N VAL A 28 -3.40 -1.62 2.40
CA VAL A 28 -4.68 -1.11 1.90
C VAL A 28 -4.60 0.34 1.40
N GLY A 29 -3.75 1.16 2.04
CA GLY A 29 -3.58 2.55 1.66
C GLY A 29 -3.18 2.75 0.20
N LEU A 30 -2.37 1.85 -0.38
CA LEU A 30 -1.97 1.94 -1.78
C LEU A 30 -3.11 1.49 -2.72
N PHE A 31 -3.82 0.41 -2.40
CA PHE A 31 -4.81 -0.17 -3.32
C PHE A 31 -6.18 0.49 -3.21
N MET A 32 -6.69 0.66 -1.99
CA MET A 32 -7.99 1.28 -1.72
C MET A 32 -7.88 2.79 -1.57
N GLY A 33 -6.85 3.23 -0.84
CA GLY A 33 -6.64 4.65 -0.54
C GLY A 33 -6.25 5.47 -1.75
N ALA A 34 -5.29 5.00 -2.56
CA ALA A 34 -4.72 5.80 -3.65
C ALA A 34 -5.75 6.28 -4.68
N ALA A 35 -6.76 5.47 -5.01
CA ALA A 35 -7.82 5.88 -5.93
C ALA A 35 -8.61 7.08 -5.39
N SER A 36 -8.91 7.09 -4.09
CA SER A 36 -9.56 8.22 -3.42
C SER A 36 -8.65 9.44 -3.37
N THR A 37 -7.40 9.28 -2.94
CA THR A 37 -6.44 10.39 -2.84
C THR A 37 -6.19 11.03 -4.20
N LEU A 38 -6.10 10.22 -5.27
CA LEU A 38 -5.96 10.71 -6.63
C LEU A 38 -7.21 11.48 -7.10
N LYS A 39 -8.43 11.04 -6.76
CA LYS A 39 -9.66 11.77 -7.08
C LYS A 39 -9.70 13.15 -6.42
N TRP A 40 -9.21 13.26 -5.18
CA TRP A 40 -9.21 14.52 -4.42
C TRP A 40 -8.07 15.47 -4.83
N ALA A 41 -6.84 14.96 -4.91
CA ALA A 41 -5.64 15.78 -5.15
C ALA A 41 -5.28 15.92 -6.64
N GLY A 42 -5.84 15.08 -7.51
CA GLY A 42 -5.49 15.03 -8.93
C GLY A 42 -4.02 14.65 -9.15
N PRO A 43 -3.42 15.02 -10.30
CA PRO A 43 -2.03 14.68 -10.63
C PRO A 43 -0.99 15.18 -9.62
N SER A 44 -1.33 16.22 -8.84
CA SER A 44 -0.45 16.78 -7.81
C SER A 44 -0.15 15.81 -6.65
N VAL A 45 -0.93 14.73 -6.51
CA VAL A 45 -0.70 13.69 -5.50
C VAL A 45 0.70 13.06 -5.60
N LEU A 46 1.26 13.00 -6.81
CA LEU A 46 2.61 12.47 -7.03
C LEU A 46 3.66 13.34 -6.33
N LEU A 47 3.53 14.67 -6.42
CA LEU A 47 4.42 15.61 -5.72
C LEU A 47 4.27 15.47 -4.21
N ALA A 48 3.04 15.33 -3.71
CA ALA A 48 2.79 15.11 -2.30
C ALA A 48 3.46 13.82 -1.78
N TYR A 49 3.37 12.71 -2.53
CA TYR A 49 4.03 11.46 -2.17
C TYR A 49 5.57 11.55 -2.24
N ILE A 50 6.14 12.27 -3.20
CA ILE A 50 7.59 12.48 -3.28
C ILE A 50 8.09 13.25 -2.06
N ILE A 51 7.42 14.36 -1.72
CA ILE A 51 7.81 15.20 -0.58
C ILE A 51 7.64 14.41 0.73
N ALA A 52 6.49 13.77 0.93
CA ALA A 52 6.25 12.95 2.12
C ALA A 52 7.26 11.79 2.23
N GLY A 53 7.51 11.10 1.12
CA GLY A 53 8.49 10.01 1.06
C GLY A 53 9.90 10.46 1.40
N LEU A 54 10.30 11.67 0.99
CA LEU A 54 11.59 12.25 1.35
C LEU A 54 11.73 12.44 2.87
N PHE A 55 10.71 12.99 3.54
CA PHE A 55 10.71 13.13 4.99
C PHE A 55 10.73 11.77 5.70
N VAL A 56 9.92 10.82 5.25
CA VAL A 56 9.89 9.46 5.80
C VAL A 56 11.24 8.76 5.62
N PHE A 57 11.91 8.96 4.48
CA PHE A 57 13.26 8.43 4.24
C PHE A 57 14.27 8.93 5.28
N PHE A 58 14.30 10.23 5.57
CA PHE A 58 15.21 10.79 6.58
C PHE A 58 14.89 10.29 7.99
N ILE A 59 13.61 10.16 8.32
CA ILE A 59 13.17 9.61 9.62
C ILE A 59 13.62 8.15 9.75
N MET A 60 13.34 7.32 8.74
CA MET A 60 13.68 5.90 8.76
C MET A 60 15.20 5.68 8.79
N ARG A 61 15.96 6.53 8.08
CA ARG A 61 17.42 6.49 8.12
C ARG A 61 17.96 6.79 9.52
N SER A 62 17.47 7.85 10.15
CA SER A 62 17.84 8.21 11.52
C SER A 62 17.49 7.10 12.52
N MET A 63 16.30 6.51 12.39
CA MET A 63 15.84 5.40 13.24
C MET A 63 16.68 4.13 13.03
N GLY A 64 17.09 3.85 11.79
CA GLY A 64 17.98 2.74 11.45
C GLY A 64 19.37 2.90 12.07
N GLU A 65 19.93 4.11 12.04
CA GLU A 65 21.22 4.41 12.70
C GLU A 65 21.14 4.21 14.21
N MET A 66 20.05 4.65 14.86
CA MET A 66 19.82 4.41 16.28
C MET A 66 19.72 2.91 16.61
N LEU A 67 19.02 2.13 15.79
CA LEU A 67 18.87 0.68 15.98
C LEU A 67 20.19 -0.09 15.79
N PHE A 68 21.07 0.42 14.92
CA PHE A 68 22.40 -0.15 14.72
C PHE A 68 23.33 0.12 15.92
N LEU A 69 23.28 1.32 16.48
CA LEU A 69 24.15 1.73 17.60
C LEU A 69 23.70 1.12 18.94
N GLU A 70 22.40 1.11 19.23
CA GLU A 70 21.85 0.63 20.50
C GLU A 70 20.75 -0.41 20.25
N PRO A 71 21.09 -1.68 19.98
CA PRO A 71 20.10 -2.71 19.69
C PRO A 71 19.32 -3.09 20.95
N VAL A 72 18.22 -2.39 21.20
CA VAL A 72 17.27 -2.70 22.28
C VAL A 72 16.13 -3.57 21.77
N THR A 73 15.77 -4.60 22.52
CA THR A 73 14.53 -5.35 22.32
C THR A 73 13.36 -4.49 22.83
N GLY A 74 12.79 -3.67 21.95
CA GLY A 74 11.68 -2.77 22.30
C GLY A 74 11.23 -1.89 21.13
N SER A 75 10.14 -1.14 21.34
CA SER A 75 9.65 -0.15 20.37
C SER A 75 10.53 1.10 20.36
N PHE A 76 10.47 1.88 19.28
CA PHE A 76 11.14 3.17 19.16
C PHE A 76 10.76 4.19 20.26
N ALA A 77 9.66 3.95 20.97
CA ALA A 77 9.30 4.69 22.18
C ALA A 77 10.42 4.69 23.25
N VAL A 78 11.26 3.65 23.30
CA VAL A 78 12.42 3.58 24.21
C VAL A 78 13.44 4.68 23.90
N TYR A 79 13.70 4.95 22.61
CA TYR A 79 14.61 6.03 22.22
C TYR A 79 14.03 7.41 22.53
N ALA A 80 12.72 7.60 22.32
CA ALA A 80 12.05 8.84 22.71
C ALA A 80 12.11 9.08 24.23
N HIS A 81 11.91 8.01 25.02
CA HIS A 81 12.05 8.06 26.48
C HIS A 81 13.48 8.45 26.90
N ARG A 82 14.48 7.86 26.24
CA ARG A 82 15.90 8.02 26.60
C ARG A 82 16.51 9.34 26.15
N TYR A 83 16.24 9.77 24.92
CA TYR A 83 16.90 10.94 24.32
C TYR A 83 16.08 12.24 24.39
N MET A 84 14.76 12.18 24.59
CA MET A 84 13.94 13.38 24.74
C MET A 84 13.47 13.56 26.18
N SER A 85 12.51 12.75 26.63
CA SER A 85 12.03 12.73 28.01
C SER A 85 11.11 11.54 28.26
N PRO A 86 10.90 11.14 29.52
CA PRO A 86 9.92 10.10 29.86
C PRO A 86 8.51 10.36 29.31
N PHE A 87 8.10 11.63 29.27
CA PHE A 87 6.81 12.04 28.72
C PHE A 87 6.70 11.75 27.22
N PHE A 88 7.72 12.10 26.43
CA PHE A 88 7.73 11.79 24.99
C PHE A 88 7.80 10.29 24.71
N GLY A 89 8.49 9.53 25.56
CA GLY A 89 8.45 8.07 25.54
C GLY A 89 7.03 7.51 25.68
N TYR A 90 6.31 7.97 26.71
CA TYR A 90 4.91 7.56 26.96
C TYR A 90 3.97 7.97 25.81
N LEU A 91 4.09 9.20 25.33
CA LEU A 91 3.29 9.70 24.22
C LEU A 91 3.52 8.90 22.94
N THR A 92 4.78 8.56 22.64
CA THR A 92 5.15 7.73 21.48
C THR A 92 4.57 6.32 21.61
N ALA A 93 4.63 5.70 22.79
CA ALA A 93 4.06 4.39 23.02
C ALA A 93 2.54 4.36 22.78
N TRP A 94 1.81 5.35 23.29
CA TRP A 94 0.37 5.46 23.05
C TRP A 94 0.04 5.77 21.59
N SER A 95 0.76 6.69 20.97
CA SER A 95 0.59 7.02 19.56
C SER A 95 0.81 5.78 18.67
N TYR A 96 1.81 4.96 19.02
CA TYR A 96 2.09 3.70 18.34
C TYR A 96 0.95 2.69 18.50
N TRP A 97 0.36 2.58 19.68
CA TRP A 97 -0.80 1.70 19.91
C TRP A 97 -2.03 2.15 19.11
N PHE A 98 -2.34 3.45 19.11
CA PHE A 98 -3.43 4.00 18.29
C PHE A 98 -3.19 3.84 16.79
N MET A 99 -1.94 4.01 16.35
CA MET A 99 -1.54 3.76 14.96
C MET A 99 -1.86 2.31 14.56
N TRP A 100 -1.48 1.32 15.38
CA TRP A 100 -1.78 -0.08 15.08
C TRP A 100 -3.27 -0.40 15.09
N MET A 101 -4.06 0.21 15.98
CA MET A 101 -5.52 0.09 15.90
C MET A 101 -6.09 0.66 14.60
N ALA A 102 -5.64 1.85 14.19
CA ALA A 102 -6.08 2.47 12.95
C ALA A 102 -5.72 1.62 11.73
N VAL A 103 -4.51 1.05 11.70
CA VAL A 103 -4.08 0.09 10.67
C VAL A 103 -4.99 -1.13 10.66
N GLY A 104 -5.23 -1.75 11.82
CA GLY A 104 -6.10 -2.94 11.92
C GLY A 104 -7.53 -2.68 11.41
N ILE A 105 -8.12 -1.55 11.78
CA ILE A 105 -9.46 -1.15 11.28
C ILE A 105 -9.42 -0.93 9.76
N SER A 106 -8.38 -0.27 9.25
CA SER A 106 -8.20 -0.04 7.81
C SER A 106 -8.09 -1.35 7.03
N GLU A 107 -7.35 -2.33 7.56
CA GLU A 107 -7.20 -3.65 6.93
C GLU A 107 -8.49 -4.45 6.93
N ILE A 108 -9.19 -4.52 8.06
CA ILE A 108 -10.46 -5.25 8.16
C ILE A 108 -11.53 -4.63 7.25
N THR A 109 -11.61 -3.30 7.19
CA THR A 109 -12.52 -2.59 6.29
C THR A 109 -12.25 -2.94 4.84
N ALA A 110 -10.98 -3.04 4.46
CA ALA A 110 -10.61 -3.35 3.09
C ALA A 110 -11.04 -4.73 2.65
N ILE A 111 -10.87 -5.72 3.53
CA ILE A 111 -11.32 -7.09 3.28
C ILE A 111 -12.84 -7.10 3.06
N GLY A 112 -13.60 -6.39 3.90
CA GLY A 112 -15.05 -6.26 3.75
C GLY A 112 -15.46 -5.70 2.38
N VAL A 113 -14.83 -4.59 1.97
CA VAL A 113 -15.12 -3.93 0.69
C VAL A 113 -14.67 -4.78 -0.50
N TYR A 114 -13.50 -5.41 -0.45
CA TYR A 114 -13.01 -6.25 -1.55
C TYR A 114 -13.88 -7.48 -1.75
N VAL A 115 -14.32 -8.15 -0.69
CA VAL A 115 -15.15 -9.35 -0.82
C VAL A 115 -16.53 -9.03 -1.44
N GLN A 116 -17.06 -7.83 -1.17
CA GLN A 116 -18.29 -7.36 -1.80
C GLN A 116 -18.19 -7.20 -3.32
N PHE A 117 -16.99 -7.11 -3.89
CA PHE A 117 -16.82 -7.14 -5.35
C PHE A 117 -17.33 -8.45 -5.97
N TRP A 118 -17.11 -9.59 -5.30
CA TRP A 118 -17.58 -10.90 -5.76
C TRP A 118 -18.93 -11.29 -5.17
N PHE A 119 -19.20 -10.89 -3.93
CA PHE A 119 -20.45 -11.18 -3.21
C PHE A 119 -21.12 -9.89 -2.73
N PRO A 120 -21.81 -9.14 -3.61
CA PRO A 120 -22.33 -7.82 -3.29
C PRO A 120 -23.36 -7.80 -2.14
N GLU A 121 -24.13 -8.88 -2.00
CA GLU A 121 -25.16 -9.00 -0.96
C GLU A 121 -24.61 -9.44 0.40
N MET A 122 -23.33 -9.82 0.48
CA MET A 122 -22.74 -10.26 1.74
C MET A 122 -22.45 -9.07 2.65
N ALA A 123 -22.88 -9.18 3.90
CA ALA A 123 -22.63 -8.16 4.92
C ALA A 123 -21.13 -8.12 5.29
N GLN A 124 -20.54 -6.93 5.32
CA GLN A 124 -19.09 -6.71 5.51
C GLN A 124 -18.52 -7.31 6.80
N TRP A 125 -19.33 -7.44 7.85
CA TRP A 125 -18.88 -7.99 9.13
C TRP A 125 -18.52 -9.49 9.04
N ILE A 126 -19.11 -10.23 8.09
CA ILE A 126 -18.86 -11.66 7.89
C ILE A 126 -17.40 -11.90 7.43
N PRO A 127 -16.94 -11.37 6.29
CA PRO A 127 -15.56 -11.55 5.85
C PRO A 127 -14.55 -10.89 6.81
N ALA A 128 -14.93 -9.81 7.50
CA ALA A 128 -14.12 -9.20 8.55
C ALA A 128 -13.84 -10.17 9.72
N LEU A 129 -14.87 -10.80 10.28
CA LEU A 129 -14.70 -11.77 11.36
C LEU A 129 -13.92 -13.01 10.92
N ILE A 130 -14.17 -13.50 9.69
CA ILE A 130 -13.41 -14.62 9.13
C ILE A 130 -11.93 -14.28 9.03
N ALA A 131 -11.59 -13.10 8.51
CA ALA A 131 -10.19 -12.68 8.38
C ALA A 131 -9.50 -12.56 9.74
N VAL A 132 -10.13 -11.91 10.72
CA VAL A 132 -9.58 -11.80 12.08
C VAL A 132 -9.39 -13.19 12.70
N GLY A 133 -10.37 -14.09 12.53
CA GLY A 133 -10.27 -15.47 13.01
C GLY A 133 -9.11 -16.24 12.37
N LEU A 134 -8.93 -16.12 11.06
CA LEU A 134 -7.81 -16.77 10.35
C LEU A 134 -6.45 -16.26 10.82
N VAL A 135 -6.30 -14.94 10.99
CA VAL A 135 -5.04 -14.35 11.49
C VAL A 135 -4.77 -14.78 12.93
N ALA A 136 -5.80 -14.81 13.79
CA ALA A 136 -5.68 -15.29 15.15
C ALA A 136 -5.27 -16.78 15.20
N LEU A 137 -5.85 -17.62 14.35
CA LEU A 137 -5.49 -19.03 14.25
C LEU A 137 -4.06 -19.22 13.72
N ALA A 138 -3.65 -18.43 12.72
CA ALA A 138 -2.29 -18.46 12.19
C ALA A 138 -1.25 -18.05 13.25
N ASN A 139 -1.58 -17.07 14.12
CA ASN A 139 -0.73 -16.67 15.24
C ASN A 139 -0.49 -17.83 16.23
N LEU A 140 -1.51 -18.68 16.46
CA LEU A 140 -1.41 -19.84 17.34
C LEU A 140 -0.63 -21.03 16.72
N ALA A 141 -0.56 -21.13 15.38
CA ALA A 141 -0.06 -22.31 14.65
C ALA A 141 1.47 -22.35 14.40
N ALA A 142 2.27 -21.64 15.21
CA ALA A 142 3.72 -21.47 15.13
C ALA A 142 4.21 -20.34 14.18
N VAL A 143 5.09 -19.48 14.74
CA VAL A 143 5.62 -18.25 14.14
C VAL A 143 6.30 -18.46 12.78
N ARG A 144 6.86 -19.65 12.54
CA ARG A 144 7.52 -19.98 11.26
C ARG A 144 6.52 -20.07 10.10
N LEU A 145 5.35 -20.67 10.34
CA LEU A 145 4.30 -20.79 9.32
C LEU A 145 3.75 -19.41 8.96
N TYR A 146 3.58 -18.54 9.96
CA TYR A 146 3.18 -17.15 9.75
C TYR A 146 4.14 -16.39 8.83
N GLY A 147 5.45 -16.50 9.08
CA GLY A 147 6.47 -15.84 8.26
C GLY A 147 6.49 -16.32 6.80
N GLU A 148 6.29 -17.61 6.55
CA GLU A 148 6.19 -18.15 5.19
C GLU A 148 4.92 -17.65 4.48
N ILE A 149 3.77 -17.63 5.18
CA ILE A 149 2.51 -17.12 4.65
C ILE A 149 2.62 -15.63 4.29
N GLU A 150 3.19 -14.81 5.17
CA GLU A 150 3.40 -13.38 4.92
C GLU A 150 4.33 -13.15 3.73
N PHE A 151 5.39 -13.95 3.60
CA PHE A 151 6.29 -13.86 2.45
C PHE A 151 5.54 -14.09 1.13
N TRP A 152 4.69 -15.12 1.05
CA TRP A 152 3.89 -15.37 -0.15
C TRP A 152 2.88 -14.26 -0.42
N PHE A 153 2.22 -13.73 0.61
CA PHE A 153 1.31 -12.60 0.45
C PHE A 153 2.05 -11.33 -0.02
N ALA A 154 3.23 -11.05 0.51
CA ALA A 154 4.07 -9.95 0.09
C ALA A 154 4.47 -10.10 -1.39
N MET A 155 4.86 -11.30 -1.81
CA MET A 155 5.19 -11.59 -3.21
C MET A 155 4.01 -11.28 -4.14
N ILE A 156 2.80 -11.75 -3.81
CA ILE A 156 1.59 -11.47 -4.58
C ILE A 156 1.34 -9.96 -4.70
N LYS A 157 1.45 -9.22 -3.59
CA LYS A 157 1.28 -7.75 -3.57
C LYS A 157 2.28 -7.06 -4.50
N VAL A 158 3.56 -7.41 -4.41
CA VAL A 158 4.62 -6.81 -5.24
C VAL A 158 4.40 -7.13 -6.73
N THR A 159 4.14 -8.39 -7.06
CA THR A 159 3.84 -8.80 -8.45
C THR A 159 2.61 -8.06 -8.99
N THR A 160 1.57 -7.87 -8.17
CA THR A 160 0.37 -7.12 -8.56
C THR A 160 0.70 -5.68 -8.93
N ILE A 161 1.53 -4.99 -8.12
CA ILE A 161 1.96 -3.62 -8.43
C ILE A 161 2.72 -3.55 -9.75
N ILE A 162 3.65 -4.48 -9.98
CA ILE A 162 4.44 -4.54 -11.23
C ILE A 162 3.49 -4.68 -12.43
N VAL A 163 2.52 -5.60 -12.35
CA VAL A 163 1.52 -5.79 -13.42
C VAL A 163 0.70 -4.52 -13.62
N MET A 164 0.22 -3.88 -12.55
CA MET A 164 -0.56 -2.64 -12.64
C MET A 164 0.23 -1.50 -13.28
N ILE A 165 1.53 -1.37 -12.99
CA ILE A 165 2.40 -0.37 -13.62
C ILE A 165 2.56 -0.64 -15.12
N VAL A 166 2.83 -1.89 -15.50
CA VAL A 166 3.00 -2.26 -16.92
C VAL A 166 1.71 -2.03 -17.71
N VAL A 167 0.57 -2.46 -17.19
CA VAL A 167 -0.75 -2.24 -17.82
C VAL A 167 -1.08 -0.75 -17.89
N GLY A 168 -0.81 -0.01 -16.81
CA GLY A 168 -1.01 1.44 -16.76
C GLY A 168 -0.15 2.18 -17.79
N TRP A 169 1.12 1.80 -17.94
CA TRP A 169 2.03 2.35 -18.94
C TRP A 169 1.61 2.02 -20.37
N ALA A 170 1.20 0.78 -20.64
CA ALA A 170 0.66 0.38 -21.94
C ALA A 170 -0.61 1.16 -22.31
N SER A 171 -1.49 1.40 -21.33
CA SER A 171 -2.71 2.21 -21.51
C SER A 171 -2.40 3.69 -21.73
N PHE A 172 -1.40 4.23 -21.03
CA PHE A 172 -0.97 5.62 -21.19
C PHE A 172 -0.32 5.88 -22.56
N SER A 173 0.58 4.98 -22.99
CA SER A 173 1.27 5.10 -24.28
C SER A 173 0.33 4.95 -25.47
N SER A 174 -0.64 4.04 -25.41
CA SER A 174 -1.70 3.93 -26.43
C SER A 174 -2.61 5.16 -26.50
N ALA A 175 -2.97 5.74 -25.34
CA ALA A 175 -3.72 6.99 -25.29
C ALA A 175 -2.95 8.17 -25.92
N LEU A 176 -1.64 8.28 -25.64
CA LEU A 176 -0.78 9.30 -26.23
C LEU A 176 -0.62 9.13 -27.75
N ALA A 177 -0.47 7.89 -28.22
CA ALA A 177 -0.42 7.58 -29.65
C ALA A 177 -1.72 7.99 -30.36
N THR A 178 -2.87 7.72 -29.74
CA THR A 178 -4.18 8.11 -30.26
C THR A 178 -4.35 9.64 -30.30
N ALA A 179 -3.85 10.36 -29.29
CA ALA A 179 -3.87 11.82 -29.26
C ALA A 179 -2.91 12.46 -30.29
N ALA A 180 -1.81 11.79 -30.62
CA ALA A 180 -0.82 12.24 -31.60
C ALA A 180 -1.26 12.00 -33.06
N THR A 181 -2.22 11.10 -33.30
CA THR A 181 -2.99 11.06 -34.55
C THR A 181 -4.21 11.97 -34.39
N PRO A 182 -4.16 13.26 -34.77
CA PRO A 182 -5.41 13.97 -34.98
C PRO A 182 -6.17 13.13 -35.99
N SER A 183 -7.41 12.76 -35.64
CA SER A 183 -8.32 12.15 -36.58
C SER A 183 -8.28 13.02 -37.83
N VAL A 184 -7.58 12.56 -38.87
CA VAL A 184 -7.80 13.05 -40.22
C VAL A 184 -9.30 12.92 -40.35
N LEU A 185 -9.96 14.07 -40.42
CA LEU A 185 -11.36 14.19 -40.67
C LEU A 185 -11.56 13.37 -41.94
N VAL A 186 -11.93 12.09 -41.80
CA VAL A 186 -12.42 11.29 -42.90
C VAL A 186 -13.76 11.94 -43.16
N ILE A 187 -13.72 13.04 -43.93
CA ILE A 187 -14.90 13.60 -44.54
C ILE A 187 -15.38 12.47 -45.42
N SER A 188 -16.32 11.69 -44.90
CA SER A 188 -17.01 10.68 -45.69
C SER A 188 -17.50 11.38 -46.95
N PRO A 189 -17.37 10.78 -48.15
CA PRO A 189 -17.82 11.39 -49.40
C PRO A 189 -19.25 11.94 -49.31
N ASN A 190 -20.09 11.32 -48.47
CA ASN A 190 -21.47 11.75 -48.21
C ASN A 190 -21.56 13.12 -47.52
N MET A 191 -20.60 13.49 -46.65
CA MET A 191 -20.56 14.77 -45.96
C MET A 191 -20.16 15.92 -46.90
N VAL A 192 -19.28 15.65 -47.90
CA VAL A 192 -18.96 16.62 -48.98
C VAL A 192 -20.20 16.88 -49.84
N VAL A 193 -20.96 15.83 -50.18
CA VAL A 193 -22.19 15.94 -50.98
C VAL A 193 -23.27 16.75 -50.22
N SER A 194 -23.43 16.54 -48.91
CA SER A 194 -24.37 17.32 -48.09
C SER A 194 -23.99 18.80 -47.98
N LEU A 195 -22.70 19.12 -47.90
CA LEU A 195 -22.20 20.51 -47.88
C LEU A 195 -22.34 21.20 -49.25
N LEU A 196 -22.09 20.48 -50.35
CA LEU A 196 -22.32 20.98 -51.72
C LEU A 196 -23.81 21.19 -52.03
N ALA A 197 -24.69 20.33 -51.50
CA ALA A 197 -26.13 20.47 -51.64
C ALA A 197 -26.66 21.68 -50.86
N ALA A 198 -26.13 21.94 -49.66
CA ALA A 198 -26.50 23.11 -48.85
C ALA A 198 -26.06 24.44 -49.49
N GLY A 199 -24.91 24.47 -50.19
CA GLY A 199 -24.42 25.66 -50.88
C GLY A 199 -25.11 26.01 -52.20
N ARG A 200 -26.00 25.15 -52.73
CA ARG A 200 -26.82 25.43 -53.92
C ARG A 200 -28.22 25.97 -53.60
N ALA A 201 -28.58 26.09 -52.32
CA ALA A 201 -29.89 26.54 -51.86
C ALA A 201 -29.93 28.01 -51.42
N SER A 202 -28.87 28.77 -51.69
CA SER A 202 -28.77 30.24 -51.49
C SER A 202 -28.52 30.93 -52.81
#